data_AF-A0A0A9GH81-F1
#
_entry.id   AF-A0A0A9GH81-F1
#
_cell.length_a   1.000
_cell.length_b   1.000
_cell.length_c   1.000
_cell.angle_alpha   90.00
_cell.angle_beta   90.00
_cell.angle_gamma   90.00
#
_symmetry.space_group_name_H-M   'P 1'
#
loop_
_entity.id
_entity.type
_entity.pdbx_description
1 polymer ?
#
loop_
_entity_poly.entity_id
_entity_poly.type
_entity_poly.pdbx_seq_one_letter_code
_entity_poly.pdbx_strand_id
1 'polypeptide(L)'
;MSKMAAQTVGNSVSEFQSGFSDKRTDLAARVSFKYGCTRGVAGAPFFFVNGFLQPGGGSPIDYSTWIGILDPLVSQHGERIEMFTSM
;
A
#
# COMPACT_ATOMS: atom_id res chain seq x y z
N MET A 1 10.47 -4.10 -22.30
CA MET A 1 10.17 -3.99 -20.85
C MET A 1 10.32 -2.54 -20.36
N SER A 2 11.53 -1.99 -20.23
CA SER A 2 11.72 -0.63 -19.65
C SER A 2 11.05 0.51 -20.41
N LYS A 3 10.95 0.44 -21.75
CA LYS A 3 10.29 1.49 -22.55
C LYS A 3 8.79 1.60 -22.29
N MET A 4 8.09 0.46 -22.20
CA MET A 4 6.66 0.44 -21.86
C MET A 4 6.44 0.93 -20.43
N ALA A 5 7.25 0.44 -19.48
CA ALA A 5 7.14 0.86 -18.08
C ALA A 5 7.40 2.37 -17.90
N ALA A 6 8.44 2.91 -18.54
CA ALA A 6 8.74 4.34 -18.53
C ALA A 6 7.58 5.19 -19.07
N GLN A 7 6.95 4.76 -20.17
CA GLN A 7 5.76 5.42 -20.71
C GLN A 7 4.57 5.38 -19.75
N THR A 8 4.30 4.22 -19.12
CA THR A 8 3.21 4.08 -18.15
C THR A 8 3.37 5.01 -16.94
N VAL A 9 4.60 5.18 -16.44
CA VAL A 9 4.87 6.02 -15.27
C VAL A 9 5.21 7.48 -15.61
N GLY A 10 5.23 7.84 -16.90
CA GLY A 10 5.48 9.22 -17.34
C GLY A 10 6.94 9.68 -17.27
N ASN A 11 7.90 8.75 -17.24
CA ASN A 11 9.34 9.07 -17.17
C ASN A 11 10.03 8.87 -18.53
N SER A 12 11.20 9.49 -18.73
CA SER A 12 12.10 9.06 -19.80
C SER A 12 12.63 7.65 -19.52
N VAL A 13 13.02 6.93 -20.57
CA VAL A 13 13.60 5.59 -20.43
C VAL A 13 14.89 5.63 -19.59
N SER A 14 15.71 6.66 -19.75
CA SER A 14 16.94 6.86 -19.00
C SER A 14 16.70 7.10 -17.51
N GLU A 15 15.70 7.92 -17.15
CA GLU A 15 15.32 8.14 -15.75
C GLU A 15 14.74 6.88 -15.11
N PHE A 16 13.90 6.16 -15.85
CA PHE A 16 13.37 4.88 -15.36
C PHE A 16 14.49 3.87 -15.10
N GLN A 17 15.48 3.79 -16.00
CA GLN A 17 16.62 2.88 -15.85
C GLN A 17 17.57 3.30 -14.72
N SER A 18 17.87 4.60 -14.59
CA SER A 18 18.75 5.09 -13.52
C SER A 18 18.16 4.83 -12.13
N GLY A 19 16.83 4.81 -12.01
CA GLY A 19 16.13 4.43 -10.78
C GLY A 19 16.48 3.04 -10.24
N PHE A 20 16.95 2.09 -11.06
CA PHE A 20 17.41 0.77 -10.57
C PHE A 20 18.79 0.79 -9.90
N SER A 21 19.56 1.87 -10.07
CA SER A 21 20.87 2.06 -9.45
C SER A 21 20.91 3.27 -8.51
N ASP A 22 19.77 3.94 -8.29
CA ASP A 22 19.64 5.03 -7.33
C ASP A 22 19.72 4.50 -5.89
N LYS A 23 20.48 5.19 -5.03
CA LYS A 23 20.69 4.74 -3.66
C LYS A 23 19.43 4.79 -2.80
N ARG A 24 18.50 5.72 -3.09
CA ARG A 24 17.28 5.89 -2.30
C ARG A 24 16.27 4.80 -2.63
N THR A 25 16.15 4.42 -3.91
CA THR A 25 15.30 3.30 -4.33
C THR A 25 15.83 1.96 -3.78
N ASP A 26 17.15 1.73 -3.80
CA ASP A 26 17.76 0.55 -3.17
C ASP A 26 17.46 0.50 -1.66
N LEU A 27 17.65 1.61 -0.94
CA LEU A 27 17.35 1.67 0.50
C LEU A 27 15.86 1.42 0.78
N ALA A 28 14.96 2.05 0.03
CA ALA A 28 13.52 1.87 0.18
C ALA A 28 13.09 0.42 -0.07
N ALA A 29 13.66 -0.24 -1.08
CA ALA A 29 13.41 -1.65 -1.36
C ALA A 29 13.89 -2.56 -0.22
N ARG A 30 15.08 -2.32 0.32
CA ARG A 30 15.63 -3.08 1.46
C ARG A 30 14.79 -2.92 2.72
N VAL A 31 14.37 -1.69 3.04
CA VAL A 31 13.53 -1.41 4.21
C VAL A 31 12.18 -2.10 4.05
N SER A 32 11.55 -1.99 2.88
CA SER A 32 10.26 -2.63 2.60
C SER A 32 10.33 -4.15 2.68
N PHE A 33 11.38 -4.77 2.14
CA PHE A 33 11.59 -6.21 2.23
C PHE A 33 11.74 -6.68 3.69
N LYS A 34 12.62 -6.02 4.46
CA LYS A 34 12.81 -6.33 5.88
C LYS A 34 11.52 -6.14 6.68
N TYR A 35 10.79 -5.06 6.42
CA TYR A 35 9.50 -4.82 7.05
C TYR A 35 8.54 -5.98 6.78
N GLY A 36 8.38 -6.42 5.53
CA GLY A 36 7.60 -7.61 5.19
C GLY A 36 7.99 -8.86 5.99
N CYS A 37 9.30 -9.14 6.09
CA CYS A 37 9.82 -10.25 6.89
C CYS A 37 9.45 -10.12 8.38
N THR A 38 9.62 -8.95 8.99
CA THR A 38 9.27 -8.72 10.41
C THR A 38 7.79 -8.90 10.71
N ARG A 39 6.95 -8.81 9.67
CA ARG A 39 5.49 -8.92 9.75
C ARG A 39 4.98 -10.31 9.34
N GLY A 40 5.87 -11.27 9.07
CA GLY A 40 5.52 -12.63 8.68
C GLY A 40 4.86 -12.74 7.30
N VAL A 41 5.09 -11.76 6.41
CA VAL A 41 4.52 -11.77 5.06
C VAL A 41 5.17 -12.87 4.22
N ALA A 42 4.38 -13.86 3.83
CA ALA A 42 4.83 -14.99 3.00
C ALA A 42 4.31 -14.93 1.55
N GLY A 43 3.51 -13.93 1.21
CA GLY A 43 2.90 -13.74 -0.10
C GLY A 43 2.18 -12.40 -0.19
N ALA A 44 1.40 -12.19 -1.25
CA ALA A 44 0.60 -10.98 -1.40
C ALA A 44 -0.78 -11.32 -2.00
N PRO A 45 -1.84 -10.58 -1.62
CA PRO A 45 -1.84 -9.45 -0.67
C PRO A 45 -1.87 -9.85 0.82
N PHE A 46 -1.13 -9.14 1.68
CA PHE A 46 -1.29 -9.16 3.14
C PHE A 46 -1.61 -7.74 3.62
N PHE A 47 -2.67 -7.61 4.41
CA PHE A 47 -3.16 -6.30 4.87
C PHE A 47 -2.92 -6.12 6.36
N PHE A 48 -2.48 -4.93 6.74
CA PHE A 48 -2.29 -4.56 8.13
C PHE A 48 -2.93 -3.19 8.41
N VAL A 49 -3.63 -3.08 9.54
CA VAL A 49 -4.17 -1.82 10.05
C VAL A 49 -3.61 -1.62 11.45
N ASN A 50 -2.97 -0.47 11.71
CA ASN A 50 -2.32 -0.15 12.99
C ASN A 50 -1.38 -1.25 13.52
N GLY A 51 -0.71 -1.98 12.63
CA GLY A 51 0.18 -3.07 13.02
C GLY A 51 -0.52 -4.39 13.39
N PHE A 52 -1.80 -4.58 13.04
CA PHE A 52 -2.51 -5.85 13.19
C PHE A 52 -2.87 -6.45 11.83
N LEU A 53 -2.61 -7.75 11.67
CA LEU A 53 -2.93 -8.50 10.46
C LEU A 53 -4.45 -8.59 10.29
N GLN A 54 -4.95 -8.27 9.10
CA GLN A 54 -6.38 -8.36 8.79
C GLN A 54 -6.78 -9.80 8.43
N PRO A 55 -8.04 -10.19 8.68
CA PRO A 55 -8.57 -11.50 8.29
C PRO A 55 -8.46 -11.73 6.78
N GLY A 56 -8.35 -12.99 6.37
CA GLY A 56 -8.25 -13.38 4.95
C GLY A 56 -6.86 -13.84 4.50
N GLY A 57 -5.82 -13.71 5.34
CA GLY A 57 -4.58 -14.49 5.26
C GLY A 57 -3.84 -14.51 3.92
N GLY A 58 -3.99 -13.47 3.09
CA GLY A 58 -3.50 -13.53 1.71
C GLY A 58 -4.53 -13.14 0.65
N SER A 59 -5.81 -13.12 0.98
CA SER A 59 -6.89 -12.84 0.03
C SER A 59 -7.26 -11.36 -0.03
N PRO A 60 -7.70 -10.85 -1.19
CA PRO A 60 -8.32 -9.54 -1.30
C PRO A 60 -9.48 -9.38 -0.32
N ILE A 61 -9.56 -8.21 0.31
CA ILE A 61 -10.64 -7.82 1.22
C ILE A 61 -11.61 -6.92 0.44
N ASP A 62 -12.91 -7.21 0.54
CA ASP A 62 -13.94 -6.42 -0.14
C ASP A 62 -14.19 -5.05 0.53
N TYR A 63 -14.87 -4.18 -0.19
CA TYR A 63 -15.16 -2.82 0.26
C TYR A 63 -15.94 -2.79 1.58
N SER A 64 -16.99 -3.61 1.73
CA SER A 64 -17.80 -3.66 2.95
C SER A 64 -16.98 -4.06 4.18
N THR A 65 -16.05 -4.99 4.01
CA THR A 65 -15.15 -5.44 5.08
C THR A 65 -14.17 -4.34 5.45
N TRP A 66 -13.64 -3.61 4.46
CA TRP A 66 -12.78 -2.45 4.73
C TRP A 66 -13.50 -1.36 5.53
N ILE A 67 -14.73 -1.02 5.15
CA ILE A 67 -15.55 -0.06 5.90
C ILE A 67 -15.75 -0.54 7.34
N GLY A 68 -16.10 -1.81 7.54
CA GLY A 68 -16.24 -2.39 8.88
C GLY A 68 -14.95 -2.36 9.73
N ILE A 69 -13.77 -2.42 9.12
CA ILE A 69 -12.47 -2.33 9.80
C ILE A 69 -12.11 -0.87 10.11
N LEU A 70 -12.26 0.03 9.14
CA LEU A 70 -11.73 1.40 9.22
C LEU A 70 -12.68 2.36 9.95
N ASP A 71 -13.98 2.28 9.71
CA ASP A 71 -14.97 3.22 10.27
C ASP A 71 -14.91 3.31 11.80
N PRO A 72 -14.84 2.20 12.56
CA PRO A 72 -14.73 2.27 14.02
C PRO A 72 -13.43 2.93 14.51
N LEU A 73 -12.35 2.81 13.74
CA LEU A 73 -11.03 3.35 14.10
C LEU A 73 -10.93 4.85 13.85
N VAL A 74 -11.64 5.35 12.84
CA VAL A 74 -11.65 6.79 12.50
C VAL A 74 -12.78 7.54 13.20
N SER A 75 -13.91 6.90 13.48
CA SER A 75 -15.07 7.51 14.15
C SER A 75 -14.85 7.82 15.63
N GLN A 76 -13.90 7.16 16.30
CA GLN A 76 -13.48 7.54 17.66
C GLN A 76 -12.68 8.85 17.72
N HIS A 77 -12.26 9.40 16.58
CA HIS A 77 -11.46 10.63 16.49
C HIS A 77 -12.16 11.81 15.80
N GLY A 78 -13.43 11.66 15.43
CA GLY A 78 -14.21 12.77 14.92
C GLY A 78 -15.70 12.46 14.95
N GLU A 79 -16.47 13.40 15.48
CA GLU A 79 -17.84 13.62 15.01
C GLU A 79 -17.88 13.35 13.50
N ARG A 80 -18.84 12.51 13.08
CA ARG A 80 -19.10 12.13 11.69
C ARG A 80 -18.76 13.30 10.76
N ILE A 81 -17.66 13.19 10.01
CA ILE A 81 -17.38 14.15 8.94
C ILE A 81 -18.44 13.93 7.87
N GLU A 82 -19.51 14.71 7.95
CA GLU A 82 -20.57 14.83 6.93
C GLU A 82 -20.00 15.50 5.67
N MET A 83 -19.05 14.85 4.98
CA MET A 83 -18.47 15.40 3.75
C MET A 83 -19.02 14.73 2.49
N PHE A 84 -19.90 13.71 2.62
CA PHE A 84 -20.44 13.00 1.46
C PHE A 84 -21.96 12.76 1.49
N THR A 85 -22.71 13.46 2.34
CA THR A 85 -24.19 13.32 2.41
C THR A 85 -24.96 14.40 1.65
N SER A 86 -24.31 15.11 0.73
CA SER A 86 -24.99 16.01 -0.21
C SER A 86 -24.57 15.71 -1.65
N MET A 87 -25.16 14.68 -2.23
CA MET A 87 -25.48 14.61 -3.67
C MET A 87 -26.88 14.03 -3.82
#